data_AF-A0A3A0FUC0-F1
#
_entry.id   AF-A0A3A0FUC0-F1
#
_cell.length_a   1.000
_cell.length_b   1.000
_cell.length_c   1.000
_cell.angle_alpha   90.00
_cell.angle_beta   90.00
_cell.angle_gamma   90.00
#
_symmetry.space_group_name_H-M   'P 1'
#
loop_
_entity.id
_entity.type
_entity.pdbx_description
1 polymer ?
#
loop_
_entity_poly.entity_id
_entity_poly.type
_entity_poly.pdbx_seq_one_letter_code
_entity_poly.pdbx_strand_id
1 'polypeptide(L)'
;ASRGNISFANNAEVYGSVMANGTITASHECTTPPSLPCTFTNGSPNTNVPDPFQGRENPFAAGGWCSTHASAGALVPTCGSSTPMSPPANGACNTGFTLPNNCSVVLGEGTYYINGTLDFGNNAKINLPSLATLGAGKVILHFLSVPVQGGWSNINANNTVNTTAPPSRLELNYWGTQQLKLNGNSNFAMAFWAPNALVQLQGNTNYYGALLAKTLNNTGSANMIYDESMGLSPQSTDVNYALRNVEETYR
;
A
#
# COMPACT_ATOMS: atom_id res chain seq x y z
N ALA A 1 6.65 -5.74 -4.21
CA ALA A 1 7.80 -5.52 -5.11
C ALA A 1 8.33 -4.11 -4.90
N SER A 2 9.63 -3.88 -4.76
CA SER A 2 10.22 -2.53 -4.66
C SER A 2 11.05 -2.20 -5.89
N ARG A 3 11.05 -0.93 -6.32
CA ARG A 3 11.97 -0.44 -7.37
C ARG A 3 13.32 0.08 -6.82
N GLY A 4 13.59 -0.14 -5.54
CA GLY A 4 14.75 0.37 -4.83
C GLY A 4 15.08 -0.53 -3.64
N ASN A 5 15.68 0.05 -2.59
CA ASN A 5 16.15 -0.74 -1.45
C ASN A 5 14.98 -1.16 -0.54
N ILE A 6 15.05 -2.39 -0.01
CA ILE A 6 14.16 -2.88 1.03
C ILE A 6 15.01 -3.09 2.28
N SER A 7 14.66 -2.43 3.38
CA SER A 7 15.32 -2.64 4.67
C SER A 7 14.34 -3.24 5.66
N PHE A 8 14.73 -4.33 6.31
CA PHE A 8 14.00 -4.96 7.40
C PHE A 8 14.72 -4.70 8.71
N ALA A 9 14.00 -4.19 9.72
CA ALA A 9 14.50 -4.07 11.08
C ALA A 9 14.43 -5.40 11.85
N ASN A 10 15.08 -5.47 13.02
CA ASN A 10 15.14 -6.67 13.86
C ASN A 10 13.75 -7.27 14.15
N ASN A 11 13.63 -8.60 14.06
CA ASN A 11 12.41 -9.41 14.25
C ASN A 11 11.33 -9.30 13.16
N ALA A 12 11.66 -8.82 11.96
CA ALA A 12 10.73 -8.89 10.83
C ALA A 12 10.71 -10.32 10.24
N GLU A 13 9.55 -10.97 10.31
CA GLU A 13 9.27 -12.19 9.57
C GLU A 13 8.55 -11.85 8.26
N VAL A 14 8.97 -12.46 7.15
CA VAL A 14 8.31 -12.29 5.86
C VAL A 14 7.78 -13.63 5.39
N TYR A 15 6.46 -13.69 5.25
CA TYR A 15 5.77 -14.85 4.70
C TYR A 15 5.38 -14.55 3.25
N GLY A 16 6.05 -15.20 2.29
CA GLY A 16 5.83 -15.04 0.86
C GLY A 16 7.04 -14.49 0.09
N SER A 17 6.80 -13.94 -1.11
CA SER A 17 7.86 -13.48 -2.00
C SER A 17 8.15 -11.99 -1.84
N VAL A 18 9.42 -11.64 -1.63
CA VAL A 18 9.93 -10.25 -1.70
C VAL A 18 10.60 -10.06 -3.05
N MET A 19 10.09 -9.13 -3.85
CA MET A 19 10.75 -8.69 -5.09
C MET A 19 11.35 -7.31 -4.87
N ALA A 20 12.63 -7.11 -5.18
CA ALA A 20 13.30 -5.80 -5.16
C ALA A 20 14.10 -5.61 -6.45
N ASN A 21 14.01 -4.41 -7.04
CA ASN A 21 14.90 -3.96 -8.13
C ASN A 21 16.07 -3.12 -7.57
N GLY A 22 16.41 -3.35 -6.30
CA GLY A 22 17.46 -2.66 -5.54
C GLY A 22 18.01 -3.56 -4.44
N THR A 23 18.73 -3.00 -3.48
CA THR A 23 19.40 -3.78 -2.43
C THR A 23 18.42 -4.16 -1.31
N ILE A 24 18.35 -5.45 -0.96
CA ILE A 24 17.71 -5.90 0.28
C ILE A 24 18.77 -5.86 1.38
N THR A 25 18.55 -5.05 2.42
CA THR A 25 19.43 -4.96 3.59
C THR A 25 18.69 -5.50 4.81
N ALA A 26 19.18 -6.60 5.38
CA ALA A 26 18.73 -7.08 6.69
C ALA A 26 19.75 -6.64 7.75
N SER A 27 19.31 -6.04 8.84
CA SER A 27 20.21 -5.57 9.91
C SER A 27 20.51 -6.62 11.00
N HIS A 28 20.22 -7.91 10.76
CA HIS A 28 20.46 -8.93 11.77
C HIS A 28 21.92 -9.40 11.75
N GLU A 29 22.60 -9.26 12.88
CA GLU A 29 23.88 -9.90 13.13
C GLU A 29 23.64 -11.42 13.12
N CYS A 30 24.14 -12.11 12.09
CA CYS A 30 24.23 -13.56 12.07
C CYS A 30 25.12 -13.99 13.26
N THR A 31 24.50 -14.26 14.42
CA THR A 31 25.20 -14.60 15.65
C THR A 31 25.64 -16.06 15.60
N THR A 32 26.88 -16.26 15.15
CA THR A 32 27.75 -17.43 15.37
C THR A 32 27.31 -18.78 14.74
N PRO A 33 28.23 -19.50 14.03
CA PRO A 33 29.67 -19.32 14.03
C PRO A 33 30.16 -18.23 13.04
N PRO A 34 31.24 -17.51 13.38
CA PRO A 34 31.64 -16.24 12.76
C PRO A 34 32.41 -16.37 11.42
N SER A 35 32.08 -17.32 10.52
CA SER A 35 32.94 -17.56 9.34
C SER A 35 32.29 -17.46 7.96
N LEU A 36 31.02 -17.09 7.83
CA LEU A 36 30.43 -16.84 6.52
C LEU A 36 29.62 -15.54 6.55
N PRO A 37 30.00 -14.52 5.75
CA PRO A 37 29.13 -13.37 5.57
C PRO A 37 27.81 -13.88 4.98
N CYS A 38 26.70 -13.57 5.65
CA CYS A 38 25.35 -13.79 5.16
C CYS A 38 25.10 -12.83 3.98
N THR A 39 25.72 -13.09 2.83
CA THR A 39 25.46 -12.34 1.61
C THR A 39 24.19 -12.88 0.99
N PHE A 40 23.11 -12.09 1.05
CA PHE A 40 22.02 -12.23 0.10
C PHE A 40 22.61 -11.96 -1.27
N THR A 41 22.82 -13.01 -2.07
CA THR A 41 23.24 -12.82 -3.45
C THR A 41 22.01 -12.32 -4.19
N ASN A 42 22.03 -11.04 -4.55
CA ASN A 42 21.01 -10.44 -5.40
C ASN A 42 21.10 -11.16 -6.75
N GLY A 43 20.28 -12.21 -6.95
CA GLY A 43 20.02 -12.72 -8.28
C GLY A 43 19.60 -11.53 -9.12
N SER A 44 20.24 -11.32 -10.28
CA SER A 44 19.90 -10.18 -11.13
C SER A 44 18.38 -10.09 -11.26
N PRO A 45 17.78 -8.91 -10.99
CA PRO A 45 16.33 -8.79 -10.93
C PRO A 45 15.77 -9.37 -12.22
N ASN A 46 14.88 -10.35 -12.11
CA ASN A 46 14.19 -10.87 -13.27
C ASN A 46 13.41 -9.72 -13.92
N THR A 47 13.98 -9.16 -14.98
CA THR A 47 13.37 -8.08 -15.76
C THR A 47 12.08 -8.52 -16.46
N ASN A 48 11.77 -9.82 -16.45
CA ASN A 48 10.61 -10.42 -17.09
C ASN A 48 9.45 -10.70 -16.12
N VAL A 49 9.50 -10.30 -14.85
CA VAL A 49 8.28 -10.29 -14.05
C VAL A 49 7.40 -9.16 -14.60
N PRO A 50 6.22 -9.45 -15.18
CA PRO A 50 5.31 -8.40 -15.61
C PRO A 50 4.99 -7.57 -14.38
N ASP A 51 5.33 -6.28 -14.40
CA ASP A 51 4.92 -5.38 -13.33
C ASP A 51 3.37 -5.43 -13.30
N PRO A 52 2.76 -5.92 -12.21
CA PRO A 52 1.31 -6.12 -12.16
C PRO A 52 0.53 -4.80 -12.23
N PHE A 53 1.27 -3.68 -12.24
CA PHE A 53 0.78 -2.33 -12.41
C PHE A 53 1.25 -1.69 -13.72
N GLN A 54 1.81 -2.44 -14.69
CA GLN A 54 2.13 -1.91 -16.02
C GLN A 54 0.89 -1.35 -16.72
N GLY A 55 1.08 -0.28 -17.48
CA GLY A 55 0.01 0.40 -18.24
C GLY A 55 -0.83 1.39 -17.42
N ARG A 56 -0.50 1.62 -16.14
CA ARG A 56 -1.15 2.69 -15.37
C ARG A 56 -0.62 4.06 -15.80
N GLU A 57 -1.50 4.85 -16.40
CA GLU A 57 -1.21 6.25 -16.71
C GLU A 57 -1.36 7.12 -15.45
N ASN A 58 -0.47 8.10 -15.28
CA ASN A 58 -0.57 9.07 -14.21
C ASN A 58 -1.74 10.02 -14.50
N PRO A 59 -2.86 9.94 -13.76
CA PRO A 59 -4.02 10.80 -14.02
C PRO A 59 -3.73 12.28 -13.72
N PHE A 60 -2.62 12.58 -13.03
CA PHE A 60 -2.21 13.93 -12.66
C PHE A 60 -1.08 14.49 -13.56
N ALA A 61 -0.59 13.74 -14.55
CA ALA A 61 0.38 14.28 -15.51
C ALA A 61 -0.24 15.39 -16.37
N ALA A 62 0.60 16.21 -17.01
CA ALA A 62 0.13 17.14 -18.03
C ALA A 62 -0.55 16.36 -19.17
N GLY A 63 -1.79 16.70 -19.51
CA GLY A 63 -2.62 15.92 -20.44
C GLY A 63 -3.29 14.69 -19.81
N GLY A 64 -3.02 14.41 -18.53
CA GLY A 64 -3.69 13.36 -17.76
C GLY A 64 -5.12 13.74 -17.35
N TRP A 65 -5.88 12.77 -16.84
CA TRP A 65 -7.30 12.88 -16.52
C TRP A 65 -7.67 14.17 -15.75
N CYS A 66 -6.93 14.52 -14.71
CA CYS A 66 -7.20 15.71 -13.89
C CYS A 66 -6.86 17.04 -14.54
N SER A 67 -6.14 17.05 -15.66
CA SER A 67 -5.87 18.26 -16.43
C SER A 67 -7.00 18.59 -17.41
N THR A 68 -7.83 17.60 -17.77
CA THR A 68 -8.93 17.76 -18.74
C THR A 68 -10.32 17.68 -18.13
N HIS A 69 -10.45 17.24 -16.87
CA HIS A 69 -11.72 17.15 -16.15
C HIS A 69 -11.85 18.28 -15.13
N ALA A 70 -13.09 18.77 -14.96
CA ALA A 70 -13.38 19.84 -14.02
C ALA A 70 -12.94 19.47 -12.60
N SER A 71 -12.36 20.44 -11.89
CA SER A 71 -12.06 20.28 -10.47
C SER A 71 -13.37 20.28 -9.68
N ALA A 72 -13.63 19.18 -8.98
CA ALA A 72 -14.62 19.18 -7.91
C ALA A 72 -14.00 19.80 -6.64
N GLY A 73 -14.84 20.34 -5.75
CA GLY A 73 -14.40 20.73 -4.42
C GLY A 73 -13.81 19.55 -3.63
N ALA A 74 -13.34 19.82 -2.41
CA ALA A 74 -12.85 18.77 -1.53
C ALA A 74 -13.94 17.71 -1.29
N LEU A 75 -13.56 16.43 -1.31
CA LEU A 75 -14.40 15.36 -0.79
C LEU A 75 -14.45 15.51 0.72
N VAL A 76 -15.63 15.81 1.24
CA VAL A 76 -15.88 15.91 2.68
C VAL A 76 -16.89 14.81 3.05
N PRO A 77 -16.42 13.65 3.49
CA PRO A 77 -17.30 12.55 3.86
C PRO A 77 -18.16 12.89 5.08
N THR A 78 -19.40 12.42 5.08
CA THR A 78 -20.24 12.45 6.28
C THR A 78 -19.83 11.32 7.21
N CYS A 79 -19.23 11.68 8.34
CA CYS A 79 -18.73 10.72 9.33
C CYS A 79 -19.85 9.86 9.91
N GLY A 80 -19.58 8.56 10.06
CA GLY A 80 -20.52 7.57 10.60
C GLY A 80 -21.60 7.13 9.62
N SER A 81 -21.60 7.66 8.38
CA SER A 81 -22.56 7.22 7.38
C SER A 81 -22.30 5.77 6.98
N SER A 82 -23.36 4.96 6.97
CA SER A 82 -23.36 3.62 6.38
C SER A 82 -23.67 3.64 4.88
N THR A 83 -24.16 4.77 4.35
CA THR A 83 -24.42 4.90 2.91
C THR A 83 -23.09 5.05 2.17
N PRO A 84 -22.83 4.22 1.15
CA PRO A 84 -21.61 4.32 0.38
C PRO A 84 -21.54 5.67 -0.35
N MET A 85 -20.49 6.45 -0.08
CA MET A 85 -20.22 7.68 -0.82
C MET A 85 -19.81 7.29 -2.25
N SER A 86 -20.57 7.69 -3.27
CA SER A 86 -20.19 7.44 -4.67
C SER A 86 -19.04 8.36 -5.11
N PRO A 87 -18.20 7.95 -6.08
CA PRO A 87 -17.23 8.85 -6.70
C PRO A 87 -17.94 10.03 -7.39
N PRO A 88 -17.28 11.18 -7.54
CA PRO A 88 -17.84 12.31 -8.28
C PRO A 88 -18.27 11.90 -9.69
N ALA A 89 -19.39 12.46 -10.14
CA ALA A 89 -19.85 12.28 -11.51
C ALA A 89 -18.74 12.68 -12.51
N ASN A 90 -18.64 11.93 -13.61
CA ASN A 90 -17.63 12.12 -14.67
C ASN A 90 -16.17 12.02 -14.19
N GLY A 91 -15.91 11.43 -13.03
CA GLY A 91 -14.54 11.28 -12.51
C GLY A 91 -13.86 12.62 -12.25
N ALA A 92 -14.62 13.63 -11.82
CA ALA A 92 -14.08 14.95 -11.48
C ALA A 92 -12.95 14.84 -10.45
N CYS A 93 -11.94 15.71 -10.57
CA CYS A 93 -10.78 15.67 -9.68
C CYS A 93 -11.00 16.57 -8.47
N ASN A 94 -10.97 15.98 -7.29
CA ASN A 94 -11.18 16.68 -6.04
C ASN A 94 -9.92 17.35 -5.55
N THR A 95 -10.06 18.53 -4.94
CA THR A 95 -8.93 19.27 -4.35
C THR A 95 -8.43 18.69 -3.03
N GLY A 96 -9.10 17.65 -2.51
CA GLY A 96 -8.70 16.96 -1.29
C GLY A 96 -9.71 15.89 -0.87
N PHE A 97 -9.32 15.07 0.09
CA PHE A 97 -10.13 14.11 0.82
C PHE A 97 -9.64 14.11 2.26
N THR A 98 -10.46 14.60 3.19
CA THR A 98 -10.10 14.71 4.60
C THR A 98 -11.10 13.94 5.44
N LEU A 99 -10.61 12.97 6.21
CA LEU A 99 -11.40 12.32 7.26
C LEU A 99 -11.03 12.92 8.63
N PRO A 100 -11.96 13.56 9.34
CA PRO A 100 -11.74 14.02 10.70
C PRO A 100 -11.38 12.89 11.68
N ASN A 101 -10.95 13.27 12.89
CA ASN A 101 -10.72 12.32 13.98
C ASN A 101 -11.98 11.49 14.28
N ASN A 102 -11.79 10.18 14.50
CA ASN A 102 -12.84 9.19 14.76
C ASN A 102 -13.92 9.10 13.66
N CYS A 103 -13.62 9.61 12.46
CA CYS A 103 -14.56 9.60 11.33
C CYS A 103 -14.52 8.28 10.58
N SER A 104 -15.64 7.58 10.46
CA SER A 104 -15.77 6.42 9.59
C SER A 104 -16.52 6.79 8.31
N VAL A 105 -16.01 6.41 7.15
CA VAL A 105 -16.69 6.54 5.86
C VAL A 105 -16.83 5.17 5.19
N VAL A 106 -17.92 4.96 4.46
CA VAL A 106 -18.07 3.84 3.52
C VAL A 106 -17.86 4.39 2.11
N LEU A 107 -16.87 3.86 1.38
CA LEU A 107 -16.64 4.24 -0.02
C LEU A 107 -17.41 3.32 -0.96
N GLY A 108 -18.21 3.89 -1.85
CA GLY A 108 -18.85 3.14 -2.93
C GLY A 108 -17.86 2.68 -3.99
N GLU A 109 -18.32 1.78 -4.86
CA GLU A 109 -17.54 1.34 -6.02
C GLU A 109 -17.11 2.53 -6.89
N GLY A 110 -15.89 2.45 -7.43
CA GLY A 110 -15.40 3.30 -8.50
C GLY A 110 -14.09 3.99 -8.19
N THR A 111 -13.76 4.99 -9.00
CA THR A 111 -12.46 5.65 -8.99
C THR A 111 -12.59 7.08 -8.46
N TYR A 112 -11.80 7.40 -7.45
CA TYR A 112 -11.69 8.72 -6.83
C TYR A 112 -10.36 9.34 -7.25
N TYR A 113 -10.40 10.56 -7.78
CA TYR A 113 -9.22 11.31 -8.16
C TYR A 113 -9.03 12.50 -7.22
N ILE A 114 -7.96 12.47 -6.43
CA ILE A 114 -7.67 13.48 -5.40
C ILE A 114 -6.41 14.25 -5.83
N ASN A 115 -6.64 15.36 -6.54
CA ASN A 115 -5.60 16.29 -6.94
C ASN A 115 -5.35 17.32 -5.83
N GLY A 116 -4.95 16.82 -4.67
CA GLY A 116 -4.68 17.63 -3.50
C GLY A 116 -4.48 16.74 -2.28
N THR A 117 -4.90 17.23 -1.12
CA THR A 117 -4.57 16.62 0.17
C THR A 117 -5.40 15.36 0.44
N LEU A 118 -4.75 14.21 0.61
CA LEU A 118 -5.36 13.03 1.26
C LEU A 118 -5.00 13.04 2.75
N ASP A 119 -5.94 13.33 3.64
CA ASP A 119 -5.71 13.46 5.08
C ASP A 119 -6.60 12.53 5.91
N PHE A 120 -5.99 11.89 6.90
CA PHE A 120 -6.68 11.01 7.82
C PHE A 120 -6.39 11.42 9.27
N GLY A 121 -7.42 11.94 9.92
CA GLY A 121 -7.45 12.17 11.34
C GLY A 121 -7.25 10.88 12.14
N ASN A 122 -6.98 11.04 13.43
CA ASN A 122 -6.77 9.96 14.38
C ASN A 122 -8.02 9.08 14.49
N ASN A 123 -7.87 7.77 14.38
CA ASN A 123 -8.95 6.78 14.41
C ASN A 123 -10.02 6.94 13.30
N ALA A 124 -9.72 7.68 12.24
CA ALA A 124 -10.55 7.68 11.03
C ALA A 124 -10.62 6.27 10.40
N LYS A 125 -11.63 5.94 9.62
CA LYS A 125 -11.78 4.61 9.02
C LYS A 125 -12.32 4.72 7.61
N ILE A 126 -11.70 3.99 6.68
CA ILE A 126 -12.29 3.71 5.37
C ILE A 126 -12.83 2.29 5.44
N ASN A 127 -14.13 2.17 5.30
CA ASN A 127 -14.81 0.89 5.13
C ASN A 127 -15.23 0.73 3.67
N LEU A 128 -15.29 -0.53 3.26
CA LEU A 128 -15.95 -0.91 2.04
C LEU A 128 -17.33 -1.49 2.38
N PRO A 129 -18.34 -1.31 1.49
CA PRO A 129 -19.61 -1.99 1.60
C PRO A 129 -19.42 -3.51 1.66
N SER A 130 -20.45 -4.23 2.10
CA SER A 130 -20.41 -5.70 2.06
C SER A 130 -20.21 -6.18 0.61
N LEU A 131 -19.68 -7.40 0.46
CA LEU A 131 -19.55 -8.03 -0.87
C LEU A 131 -20.87 -8.10 -1.63
N ALA A 132 -22.00 -8.25 -0.93
CA ALA A 132 -23.32 -8.25 -1.55
C ALA A 132 -23.69 -6.88 -2.17
N THR A 133 -23.15 -5.79 -1.62
CA THR A 133 -23.40 -4.42 -2.07
C THR A 133 -22.39 -3.94 -3.09
N LEU A 134 -21.12 -4.35 -2.96
CA LEU A 134 -20.05 -4.02 -3.93
C LEU A 134 -20.08 -4.90 -5.18
N GLY A 135 -20.68 -6.10 -5.10
CA GLY A 135 -20.65 -7.07 -6.19
C GLY A 135 -19.21 -7.40 -6.61
N ALA A 136 -18.95 -7.30 -7.91
CA ALA A 136 -17.63 -7.48 -8.50
C ALA A 136 -16.79 -6.18 -8.57
N GLY A 137 -17.28 -5.10 -7.98
CA GLY A 137 -16.66 -3.77 -8.01
C GLY A 137 -15.38 -3.61 -7.20
N LYS A 138 -14.68 -2.51 -7.45
CA LYS A 138 -13.46 -2.11 -6.75
C LYS A 138 -13.50 -0.62 -6.41
N VAL A 139 -12.89 -0.25 -5.29
CA VAL A 139 -12.64 1.13 -4.91
C VAL A 139 -11.19 1.48 -5.21
N ILE A 140 -10.97 2.50 -6.02
CA ILE A 140 -9.64 2.94 -6.43
C ILE A 140 -9.46 4.42 -6.08
N LEU A 141 -8.47 4.74 -5.25
CA LEU A 141 -8.13 6.12 -4.90
C LEU A 141 -6.81 6.51 -5.57
N HIS A 142 -6.87 7.43 -6.52
CA HIS A 142 -5.69 8.11 -7.05
C HIS A 142 -5.45 9.39 -6.26
N PHE A 143 -4.23 9.61 -5.79
CA PHE A 143 -3.89 10.84 -5.09
C PHE A 143 -2.45 11.30 -5.40
N LEU A 144 -2.29 12.61 -5.52
CA LEU A 144 -1.00 13.24 -5.84
C LEU A 144 -0.27 13.74 -4.59
N SER A 145 -1.04 14.27 -3.63
CA SER A 145 -0.51 14.90 -2.43
C SER A 145 -1.13 14.31 -1.17
N VAL A 146 -0.38 14.43 -0.10
CA VAL A 146 -0.77 14.16 1.28
C VAL A 146 -0.36 15.41 2.05
N PRO A 147 -1.04 15.81 3.14
CA PRO A 147 -0.75 17.08 3.78
C PRO A 147 0.72 17.11 4.25
N VAL A 148 1.33 18.28 4.07
CA VAL A 148 2.70 18.61 4.48
C VAL A 148 2.63 19.71 5.53
N GLN A 149 2.09 19.41 6.71
CA GLN A 149 2.35 20.26 7.87
C GLN A 149 2.89 19.42 9.03
N GLY A 150 4.14 19.70 9.40
CA GLY A 150 4.85 19.05 10.53
C GLY A 150 5.93 18.03 10.15
N GLY A 151 6.06 17.68 8.87
CA GLY A 151 6.92 16.58 8.43
C GLY A 151 6.23 15.24 8.60
N TRP A 152 6.44 14.37 7.62
CA TRP A 152 5.87 13.02 7.51
C TRP A 152 4.36 12.98 7.24
N SER A 153 4.01 12.86 5.96
CA SER A 153 2.66 12.66 5.48
C SER A 153 2.11 11.28 5.91
N ASN A 154 1.21 11.29 6.90
CA ASN A 154 0.75 10.07 7.58
C ASN A 154 -0.59 9.56 7.02
N ILE A 155 -0.63 8.27 6.67
CA ILE A 155 -1.85 7.46 6.77
C ILE A 155 -1.76 6.75 8.13
N ASN A 156 -2.33 7.37 9.16
CA ASN A 156 -2.24 6.90 10.54
C ASN A 156 -3.06 5.60 10.74
N ALA A 157 -2.47 4.42 10.86
CA ALA A 157 -3.05 3.12 11.25
C ALA A 157 -3.62 3.01 12.68
N ASN A 158 -3.89 4.11 13.39
CA ASN A 158 -5.05 4.06 14.29
C ASN A 158 -6.36 3.92 13.48
N ASN A 159 -6.25 4.06 12.16
CA ASN A 159 -7.29 3.94 11.20
C ASN A 159 -7.41 2.51 10.72
N THR A 160 -8.62 1.98 10.79
CA THR A 160 -8.97 0.70 10.21
C THR A 160 -9.28 0.94 8.73
N VAL A 161 -8.52 0.31 7.84
CA VAL A 161 -8.76 0.39 6.39
C VAL A 161 -9.19 -0.98 5.91
N ASN A 162 -10.46 -1.09 5.54
CA ASN A 162 -11.07 -2.24 4.89
C ASN A 162 -10.97 -3.57 5.67
N THR A 163 -11.43 -3.63 6.91
CA THR A 163 -11.48 -4.92 7.65
C THR A 163 -12.58 -5.88 7.21
N THR A 164 -13.46 -5.46 6.31
CA THR A 164 -14.70 -6.17 5.97
C THR A 164 -14.69 -6.78 4.57
N ALA A 165 -13.79 -6.36 3.68
CA ALA A 165 -13.72 -6.86 2.31
C ALA A 165 -12.30 -7.34 1.97
N PRO A 166 -12.15 -8.23 0.97
CA PRO A 166 -10.84 -8.68 0.51
C PRO A 166 -9.93 -7.50 0.11
N PRO A 167 -8.62 -7.54 0.42
CA PRO A 167 -7.62 -6.58 -0.04
C PRO A 167 -7.69 -6.23 -1.52
N SER A 168 -8.10 -7.15 -2.39
CA SER A 168 -8.27 -6.94 -3.84
C SER A 168 -9.33 -5.88 -4.20
N ARG A 169 -10.22 -5.53 -3.26
CA ARG A 169 -11.34 -4.59 -3.46
C ARG A 169 -11.00 -3.13 -3.18
N LEU A 170 -9.90 -2.85 -2.49
CA LEU A 170 -9.44 -1.50 -2.22
C LEU A 170 -8.05 -1.29 -2.79
N GLU A 171 -7.89 -0.24 -3.58
CA GLU A 171 -6.61 0.18 -4.11
C GLU A 171 -6.34 1.65 -3.86
N LEU A 172 -5.10 1.93 -3.46
CA LEU A 172 -4.58 3.27 -3.28
C LEU A 172 -3.36 3.45 -4.20
N ASN A 173 -3.48 4.40 -5.12
CA ASN A 173 -2.48 4.77 -6.11
C ASN A 173 -1.92 6.16 -5.76
N TYR A 174 -0.74 6.18 -5.17
CA TYR A 174 0.01 7.40 -4.89
C TYR A 174 0.95 7.76 -6.05
N TRP A 175 0.76 8.95 -6.60
CA TRP A 175 1.52 9.44 -7.75
C TRP A 175 2.60 10.46 -7.39
N GLY A 176 2.61 10.92 -6.13
CA GLY A 176 3.61 11.86 -5.64
C GLY A 176 4.96 11.19 -5.33
N THR A 177 5.92 12.03 -4.92
CA THR A 177 7.29 11.62 -4.59
C THR A 177 7.59 11.73 -3.10
N GLN A 178 6.69 12.31 -2.31
CA GLN A 178 6.91 12.55 -0.91
C GLN A 178 6.87 11.24 -0.14
N GLN A 179 7.53 11.23 1.01
CA GLN A 179 7.49 10.06 1.86
C GLN A 179 6.08 9.83 2.40
N LEU A 180 5.61 8.59 2.30
CA LEU A 180 4.39 8.11 2.93
C LEU A 180 4.71 7.34 4.19
N LYS A 181 4.01 7.62 5.27
CA LYS A 181 4.00 6.76 6.46
C LYS A 181 2.69 6.01 6.55
N LEU A 182 2.75 4.69 6.64
CA LEU A 182 1.66 3.85 7.07
C LEU A 182 1.98 3.47 8.52
N ASN A 183 1.38 4.18 9.49
CA ASN A 183 1.77 4.10 10.90
C ASN A 183 0.59 3.85 11.85
N GLY A 184 0.54 2.75 12.59
CA GLY A 184 -0.32 2.66 13.78
C GLY A 184 -0.50 1.27 14.35
N ASN A 185 -1.71 0.95 14.83
CA ASN A 185 -1.99 -0.23 15.67
C ASN A 185 -3.13 -1.12 15.14
N SER A 186 -3.72 -0.82 13.98
CA SER A 186 -4.80 -1.58 13.35
C SER A 186 -4.39 -2.17 12.00
N ASN A 187 -4.97 -3.32 11.65
CA ASN A 187 -4.68 -3.99 10.39
C ASN A 187 -5.13 -3.18 9.16
N PHE A 188 -4.37 -3.32 8.07
CA PHE A 188 -4.69 -2.78 6.75
C PHE A 188 -4.99 -3.90 5.77
N ALA A 189 -6.01 -3.75 4.92
CA ALA A 189 -6.30 -4.71 3.86
C ALA A 189 -6.52 -3.99 2.51
N MET A 190 -5.48 -3.87 1.69
CA MET A 190 -5.53 -3.10 0.44
C MET A 190 -4.39 -3.41 -0.53
N ALA A 191 -4.59 -3.07 -1.80
CA ALA A 191 -3.51 -2.85 -2.76
C ALA A 191 -2.94 -1.44 -2.58
N PHE A 192 -1.62 -1.31 -2.47
CA PHE A 192 -0.95 -0.03 -2.39
C PHE A 192 0.13 0.13 -3.45
N TRP A 193 0.03 1.19 -4.24
CA TRP A 193 0.94 1.47 -5.35
C TRP A 193 1.51 2.89 -5.23
N ALA A 194 2.82 2.99 -5.05
CA ALA A 194 3.55 4.22 -4.78
C ALA A 194 4.97 4.18 -5.40
N PRO A 195 5.10 4.01 -6.74
CA PRO A 195 6.35 3.64 -7.41
C PRO A 195 7.45 4.70 -7.32
N ASN A 196 7.10 5.94 -6.97
CA ASN A 196 8.00 7.08 -6.91
C ASN A 196 8.33 7.53 -5.48
N ALA A 197 7.75 6.88 -4.47
CA ALA A 197 7.79 7.32 -3.09
C ALA A 197 8.52 6.34 -2.17
N LEU A 198 9.12 6.89 -1.12
CA LEU A 198 9.52 6.12 0.06
C LEU A 198 8.26 5.82 0.88
N VAL A 199 7.96 4.55 1.11
CA VAL A 199 6.92 4.10 2.02
C VAL A 199 7.56 3.59 3.30
N GLN A 200 7.18 4.17 4.43
CA GLN A 200 7.56 3.72 5.76
C GLN A 200 6.40 3.00 6.43
N LEU A 201 6.59 1.71 6.75
CA LEU A 201 5.70 0.95 7.62
C LEU A 201 6.18 1.11 9.06
N GLN A 202 5.31 1.61 9.93
CA GLN A 202 5.60 1.84 11.35
C GLN A 202 4.47 1.29 12.22
N GLY A 203 4.80 0.92 13.47
CA GLY A 203 3.86 0.35 14.42
C GLY A 203 3.83 -1.18 14.41
N ASN A 204 2.75 -1.76 14.94
CA ASN A 204 2.63 -3.20 15.20
C ASN A 204 1.47 -3.85 14.40
N THR A 205 1.18 -3.34 13.21
CA THR A 205 0.00 -3.74 12.41
C THR A 205 0.31 -4.86 11.44
N ASN A 206 -0.68 -5.69 11.12
CA ASN A 206 -0.59 -6.57 9.95
C ASN A 206 -1.11 -5.84 8.70
N TYR A 207 -0.34 -5.89 7.63
CA TYR A 207 -0.73 -5.43 6.29
C TYR A 207 -1.10 -6.66 5.45
N TYR A 208 -2.34 -6.72 4.98
CA TYR A 208 -2.87 -7.75 4.10
C TYR A 208 -3.03 -7.16 2.69
N GLY A 209 -2.43 -7.78 1.67
CA GLY A 209 -2.58 -7.36 0.28
C GLY A 209 -1.24 -7.23 -0.45
N ALA A 210 -1.11 -6.24 -1.32
CA ALA A 210 0.08 -6.06 -2.16
C ALA A 210 0.57 -4.63 -2.14
N LEU A 211 1.86 -4.45 -1.88
CA LEU A 211 2.52 -3.15 -1.84
C LEU A 211 3.61 -3.05 -2.91
N LEU A 212 3.56 -1.98 -3.69
CA LEU A 212 4.63 -1.56 -4.60
C LEU A 212 5.09 -0.14 -4.24
N ALA A 213 6.38 0.03 -3.98
CA ALA A 213 6.97 1.32 -3.62
C ALA A 213 8.35 1.53 -4.28
N LYS A 214 8.79 2.79 -4.42
CA LYS A 214 10.18 3.09 -4.81
C LYS A 214 11.15 2.51 -3.79
N THR A 215 10.90 2.78 -2.52
CA THR A 215 11.68 2.28 -1.39
C THR A 215 10.68 1.89 -0.31
N LEU A 216 10.88 0.74 0.32
CA LEU A 216 10.07 0.29 1.45
C LEU A 216 10.96 0.17 2.68
N ASN A 217 10.59 0.85 3.76
CA ASN A 217 11.29 0.77 5.04
C ASN A 217 10.30 0.34 6.13
N ASN A 218 10.49 -0.86 6.67
CA ASN A 218 9.70 -1.34 7.80
C ASN A 218 10.50 -1.13 9.09
N THR A 219 10.12 -0.11 9.86
CA THR A 219 10.75 0.21 11.14
C THR A 219 9.90 -0.20 12.34
N GLY A 220 8.76 -0.85 12.11
CA GLY A 220 7.89 -1.39 13.14
C GLY A 220 8.00 -2.91 13.27
N SER A 221 7.08 -3.50 14.03
CA SER A 221 6.89 -4.97 14.13
C SER A 221 5.77 -5.43 13.20
N ALA A 222 5.52 -4.68 12.12
CA ALA A 222 4.41 -4.92 11.21
C ALA A 222 4.69 -6.14 10.33
N ASN A 223 3.73 -7.08 10.25
CA ASN A 223 3.79 -8.20 9.31
C ASN A 223 3.20 -7.79 7.96
N MET A 224 3.82 -8.24 6.87
CA MET A 224 3.26 -8.13 5.53
C MET A 224 2.79 -9.52 5.09
N ILE A 225 1.50 -9.63 4.80
CA ILE A 225 0.82 -10.86 4.42
C ILE A 225 0.28 -10.64 3.01
N TYR A 226 0.89 -11.34 2.05
CA TYR A 226 0.44 -11.28 0.67
C TYR A 226 -0.91 -11.99 0.52
N ASP A 227 -1.85 -11.36 -0.19
CA ASP A 227 -3.15 -11.95 -0.52
C ASP A 227 -3.16 -12.42 -1.98
N GLU A 228 -3.22 -13.74 -2.18
CA GLU A 228 -3.24 -14.38 -3.50
C GLU A 228 -4.51 -14.06 -4.31
N SER A 229 -5.61 -13.66 -3.65
CA SER A 229 -6.84 -13.23 -4.33
C SER A 229 -6.66 -11.97 -5.17
N MET A 230 -5.52 -11.29 -5.03
CA MET A 230 -5.15 -10.15 -5.86
C MET A 230 -4.74 -10.56 -7.28
N GLY A 231 -4.62 -11.85 -7.58
CA GLY A 231 -4.37 -12.35 -8.93
C GLY A 231 -3.01 -11.96 -9.49
N LEU A 232 -2.12 -11.39 -8.67
CA LEU A 232 -0.72 -11.32 -9.02
C LEU A 232 -0.25 -12.76 -8.83
N SER A 233 0.03 -13.50 -9.90
CA SER A 233 0.85 -14.69 -9.73
C SER A 233 2.18 -14.17 -9.18
N PRO A 234 2.54 -14.41 -7.91
CA PRO A 234 3.89 -14.10 -7.48
C PRO A 234 4.78 -15.01 -8.31
N GLN A 235 5.34 -14.48 -9.39
CA GLN A 235 6.49 -15.10 -10.04
C GLN A 235 7.61 -14.97 -9.02
N SER A 236 7.69 -15.95 -8.13
CA SER A 236 8.88 -16.18 -7.32
C SER A 236 9.98 -16.58 -8.29
N THR A 237 10.62 -15.59 -8.88
CA THR A 237 11.88 -15.83 -9.57
C THR A 237 12.98 -15.73 -8.53
N ASP A 238 13.33 -16.92 -8.05
CA ASP A 238 14.53 -17.23 -7.28
C ASP A 238 14.91 -16.19 -6.23
N VAL A 239 14.22 -16.23 -5.09
CA VAL A 239 14.97 -16.05 -3.84
C VAL A 239 15.59 -17.41 -3.55
N ASN A 240 16.84 -17.57 -3.97
CA ASN A 240 17.63 -18.77 -3.71
C ASN A 240 17.93 -18.83 -2.20
N TYR A 241 16.96 -19.32 -1.43
CA TYR A 241 17.13 -19.59 -0.02
C TYR A 241 17.85 -20.93 0.12
N ALA A 242 19.14 -20.88 0.46
CA ALA A 242 19.82 -22.04 1.04
C ALA A 242 19.36 -22.19 2.50
N LEU A 243 18.13 -22.67 2.71
CA LEU A 243 17.73 -23.18 4.03
C LEU A 243 18.38 -24.55 4.20
N ARG A 244 19.53 -24.60 4.89
CA ARG A 244 19.96 -25.87 5.48
C ARG A 244 18.95 -26.22 6.58
N ASN A 245 18.13 -27.24 6.30
CA ASN A 245 17.32 -28.00 7.26
C ASN A 245 16.01 -27.35 7.75
N VAL A 246 15.13 -26.93 6.83
CA VAL A 246 13.71 -26.81 7.18
C VAL A 246 12.94 -27.84 6.34
N GLU A 247 12.53 -28.94 6.99
CA GLU A 247 11.52 -29.85 6.44
C GLU A 247 10.17 -29.13 6.49
N GLU A 248 9.71 -28.63 5.34
CA GLU A 248 8.34 -28.17 5.19
C GLU A 248 7.41 -29.40 5.13
N THR A 249 6.73 -29.68 6.24
CA THR A 249 5.67 -30.68 6.26
C THR A 249 4.37 -29.99 5.85
N TYR A 250 3.93 -30.22 4.60
CA TYR A 250 2.58 -29.85 4.18
C TYR A 250 1.55 -30.76 4.88
N ARG A 251 0.51 -30.16 5.45
CA ARG A 251 -0.76 -30.83 5.74
C ARG A 251 -1.86 -30.19 4.92
#